data_AF-A0A8J7F0B9-F1
#
_entry.id   AF-A0A8J7F0B9-F1
#
_cell.length_a   1.000
_cell.length_b   1.000
_cell.length_c   1.000
_cell.angle_alpha   90.00
_cell.angle_beta   90.00
_cell.angle_gamma   90.00
#
_symmetry.space_group_name_H-M   'P 1'
#
loop_
_entity.id
_entity.type
_entity.pdbx_description
1 polymer ?
#
loop_
_entity_poly.entity_id
_entity_poly.type
_entity_poly.pdbx_seq_one_letter_code
_entity_poly.pdbx_strand_id
1 'polypeptide(L)'
;MRSRLEAPRAKITFWTPSRIIFSTTIMSLLIVSGYCTIYSVMSLFIKPVAVFPTSIPWIHSESECKHTNRTWQDGKCWDYEHDMTF
;
A
#
# COMPACT_ATOMS: atom_id res chain seq x y z
N MET A 1 15.94 9.98 -72.33
CA MET A 1 15.04 10.11 -71.16
C MET A 1 15.40 9.02 -70.15
N ARG A 2 16.01 9.38 -69.02
CA ARG A 2 16.34 8.43 -67.94
C ARG A 2 15.30 8.63 -66.84
N SER A 3 14.27 7.79 -66.81
CA SER A 3 13.28 7.79 -65.73
C SER A 3 13.98 7.33 -64.45
N ARG A 4 14.15 8.24 -63.48
CA ARG A 4 14.58 7.87 -62.14
C ARG A 4 13.46 7.04 -61.52
N LEU A 5 13.70 5.75 -61.31
CA LEU A 5 12.84 4.92 -60.50
C LEU A 5 13.02 5.37 -59.05
N GLU A 6 12.13 6.24 -58.58
CA GLU A 6 12.02 6.59 -57.17
C GLU A 6 11.74 5.29 -56.39
N ALA A 7 12.65 4.90 -55.51
CA ALA A 7 12.46 3.73 -54.64
C ALA A 7 11.19 3.93 -53.80
N PRO A 8 10.34 2.89 -53.63
CA PRO A 8 9.12 3.03 -52.84
C PRO A 8 9.49 3.45 -51.42
N ARG A 9 8.97 4.60 -50.99
CA ARG A 9 9.18 5.13 -49.65
C ARG A 9 8.56 4.15 -48.65
N ALA A 10 9.39 3.34 -48.00
CA ALA A 10 8.95 2.39 -46.98
C ALA A 10 8.27 3.17 -45.86
N LYS A 11 6.95 3.00 -45.72
CA LYS A 11 6.21 3.53 -44.57
C LYS A 11 6.64 2.68 -43.37
N ILE A 12 7.56 3.20 -42.56
CA ILE A 12 7.90 2.59 -41.28
C ILE A 12 6.66 2.74 -40.40
N THR A 13 5.79 1.72 -40.41
CA THR A 13 4.60 1.70 -39.55
C THR A 13 5.09 1.48 -38.12
N PHE A 14 5.22 2.57 -37.37
CA PHE A 14 5.65 2.56 -35.97
C PHE A 14 4.71 1.72 -35.07
N TRP A 15 3.43 1.64 -35.47
CA TRP A 15 2.32 1.04 -34.72
C TRP A 15 1.97 -0.38 -35.18
N THR A 16 2.94 -1.29 -35.20
CA THR A 16 2.61 -2.71 -35.34
C THR A 16 2.05 -3.25 -34.01
N PRO A 17 0.97 -4.05 -34.00
CA PRO A 17 0.37 -4.59 -32.76
C PRO A 17 1.39 -5.25 -31.82
N SER A 18 2.38 -5.95 -32.37
CA SER A 18 3.47 -6.57 -31.61
C SER A 18 4.30 -5.56 -30.79
N ARG A 19 4.65 -4.41 -31.38
CA ARG A 19 5.39 -3.33 -30.68
C ARG A 19 4.55 -2.66 -29.60
N ILE A 20 3.25 -2.52 -29.84
CA ILE A 20 2.31 -1.97 -28.86
C ILE A 20 2.22 -2.91 -27.66
N ILE A 21 1.96 -4.20 -27.89
CA ILE A 21 1.88 -5.21 -26.84
C ILE A 21 3.17 -5.21 -26.01
N PHE A 22 4.33 -5.32 -26.67
CA PHE A 22 5.63 -5.31 -26.01
C PHE A 22 5.84 -4.05 -25.14
N SER A 23 5.56 -2.87 -25.69
CA SER A 23 5.67 -1.61 -24.94
C SER A 23 4.73 -1.57 -23.74
N THR A 24 3.47 -1.98 -23.91
CA THR A 24 2.49 -2.01 -22.82
C THR A 24 2.89 -2.96 -21.71
N THR A 25 3.39 -4.16 -22.03
CA THR A 25 3.85 -5.13 -21.04
C THR A 25 5.00 -4.58 -20.21
N ILE A 26 5.98 -3.93 -20.86
CA ILE A 26 7.11 -3.31 -20.15
C ILE A 26 6.62 -2.19 -19.22
N MET A 27 5.74 -1.31 -19.70
CA MET A 27 5.20 -0.23 -18.88
C MET A 27 4.43 -0.76 -17.68
N SER A 28 3.63 -1.81 -17.85
CA SER A 28 2.93 -2.47 -16.74
C SER A 28 3.89 -3.05 -15.72
N LEU A 29 4.97 -3.71 -16.15
CA LEU A 29 5.99 -4.26 -15.25
C LEU A 29 6.70 -3.16 -14.44
N LEU A 30 7.02 -2.03 -15.07
CA LEU A 30 7.63 -0.89 -14.40
C LEU A 30 6.69 -0.27 -13.36
N ILE A 31 5.39 -0.16 -13.68
CA ILE A 31 4.39 0.36 -12.74
C ILE A 31 4.24 -0.57 -11.54
N VAL A 32 4.11 -1.87 -11.77
CA VAL A 32 3.92 -2.85 -10.68
C VAL A 32 5.15 -2.90 -9.77
N SER A 33 6.34 -2.98 -10.35
CA SER A 33 7.60 -2.96 -9.58
C SER A 33 7.80 -1.63 -8.84
N GLY A 34 7.49 -0.49 -9.47
CA GLY A 34 7.50 0.82 -8.83
C GLY A 34 6.54 0.89 -7.64
N TYR A 35 5.32 0.38 -7.80
CA TYR A 35 4.35 0.31 -6.70
C TYR A 35 4.84 -0.56 -5.54
N CYS A 36 5.35 -1.77 -5.83
CA CYS A 36 5.87 -2.68 -4.80
C CYS A 36 7.05 -2.08 -4.03
N THR A 37 7.97 -1.40 -4.72
CA THR A 37 9.11 -0.74 -4.07
C THR A 37 8.68 0.42 -3.20
N ILE A 38 7.78 1.29 -3.67
CA ILE A 38 7.22 2.40 -2.88
C ILE A 38 6.50 1.86 -1.64
N TYR A 39 5.64 0.84 -1.78
CA TYR A 39 4.94 0.21 -0.67
C TYR A 39 5.91 -0.32 0.39
N SER A 40 6.94 -1.05 -0.06
CA SER A 40 7.95 -1.62 0.83
C SER A 40 8.72 -0.53 1.58
N VAL A 41 9.11 0.54 0.89
CA VAL A 41 9.79 1.69 1.53
C VAL A 41 8.88 2.37 2.55
N MET A 42 7.60 2.61 2.20
CA MET A 42 6.65 3.23 3.13
C MET A 42 6.41 2.37 4.37
N SER A 43 6.43 1.04 4.25
CA SER A 43 6.29 0.13 5.39
C SER A 43 7.42 0.29 6.44
N LEU A 44 8.60 0.78 6.05
CA LEU A 44 9.69 1.07 6.99
C LEU A 44 9.43 2.33 7.83
N PHE A 45 8.63 3.27 7.31
CA PHE A 45 8.32 4.53 7.98
C PHE A 45 7.01 4.49 8.76
N ILE A 46 6.07 3.63 8.35
CA ILE A 46 4.83 3.39 9.10
C ILE A 46 5.15 2.43 10.24
N LYS A 47 5.44 2.97 11.43
CA LYS A 47 5.44 2.16 12.64
C LYS A 47 3.99 1.84 12.98
N PRO A 48 3.59 0.56 13.09
CA PRO A 48 2.30 0.25 13.70
C PRO A 48 2.34 0.82 15.12
N VAL A 49 1.34 1.64 15.46
CA VAL A 49 1.10 2.00 16.87
C VAL A 49 0.66 0.72 17.54
N ALA A 50 1.62 0.01 18.12
CA ALA A 50 1.35 -1.19 18.89
C ALA A 50 0.76 -0.73 20.22
N VAL A 51 -0.54 -0.88 20.36
CA VAL A 51 -1.26 -0.62 21.61
C VAL A 51 -1.10 -1.86 22.50
N PHE A 52 -0.70 -1.65 23.74
CA PHE A 52 -0.52 -2.72 24.74
C PHE A 52 -1.59 -2.59 25.81
N PRO A 53 -2.76 -3.22 25.61
CA PRO A 53 -3.84 -3.07 26.55
C PRO A 53 -3.47 -3.66 27.90
N THR A 54 -3.76 -2.92 28.97
CA THR A 54 -3.54 -3.37 30.35
C THR A 54 -4.86 -3.47 31.09
N SER A 55 -5.00 -4.49 31.94
CA SER A 55 -6.19 -4.63 32.77
C SER A 55 -6.04 -3.81 34.06
N ILE A 56 -7.06 -3.03 34.42
CA ILE A 56 -7.06 -2.21 35.65
C ILE A 56 -7.51 -3.05 36.84
N PRO A 57 -6.63 -3.31 37.83
CA PRO A 57 -6.93 -4.26 38.90
C PRO A 57 -7.87 -3.72 39.98
N TRP A 58 -8.09 -2.40 40.08
CA TRP A 58 -8.96 -1.81 41.10
C TRP A 58 -10.40 -1.51 40.63
N ILE A 59 -10.69 -1.65 39.33
CA ILE A 59 -12.04 -1.48 38.77
C ILE A 59 -12.66 -2.86 38.57
N HIS A 60 -13.70 -3.15 39.37
CA HIS A 60 -14.36 -4.46 39.38
C HIS A 60 -15.78 -4.45 38.81
N SER A 61 -16.26 -3.28 38.39
CA SER A 61 -17.60 -3.14 37.82
C SER A 61 -17.58 -2.57 36.42
N GLU A 62 -18.46 -3.09 35.56
CA GLU A 62 -18.64 -2.61 34.19
C GLU A 62 -19.08 -1.14 34.17
N SER A 63 -19.97 -0.75 35.08
CA SER A 63 -20.43 0.63 35.21
C SER A 63 -19.28 1.60 35.49
N GLU A 64 -18.42 1.28 36.45
CA GLU A 64 -17.26 2.10 36.80
C GLU A 64 -16.26 2.16 35.66
N CYS A 65 -15.99 1.04 34.99
CA CYS A 65 -15.11 1.00 33.82
C CYS A 65 -15.60 1.95 32.71
N LYS A 66 -16.89 1.86 32.37
CA LYS A 66 -17.53 2.69 31.35
C LYS A 66 -17.57 4.17 31.74
N HIS A 67 -17.73 4.48 33.03
CA HIS A 67 -17.63 5.87 33.53
C HIS A 67 -16.25 6.49 33.30
N THR A 68 -15.20 5.67 33.16
CA THR A 68 -13.85 6.14 32.84
C THR A 68 -13.51 6.16 31.35
N ASN A 69 -14.50 5.99 30.46
CA ASN A 69 -14.32 5.86 29.00
C ASN A 69 -13.41 4.69 28.57
N ARG A 70 -13.35 3.62 29.39
CA ARG A 70 -12.57 2.41 29.11
C ARG A 70 -13.45 1.26 28.64
N THR A 71 -12.80 0.22 28.12
CA THR A 71 -13.50 -0.94 27.56
C THR A 71 -13.63 -2.04 28.62
N TRP A 72 -14.85 -2.49 28.88
CA TRP A 72 -15.10 -3.67 29.70
C TRP A 72 -15.13 -4.93 28.82
N GLN A 73 -14.25 -5.89 29.09
CA GLN A 73 -14.15 -7.13 28.33
C GLN A 73 -13.60 -8.25 29.23
N ASP A 74 -14.16 -9.47 29.09
CA ASP A 74 -13.77 -10.66 29.85
C ASP A 74 -13.78 -10.48 31.39
N GLY A 75 -14.75 -9.72 31.88
CA GLY A 75 -14.90 -9.44 33.33
C GLY A 75 -13.82 -8.51 33.90
N LYS A 76 -13.09 -7.79 33.04
CA LYS A 76 -12.04 -6.83 33.42
C LYS A 76 -12.24 -5.52 32.69
N CYS A 77 -11.73 -4.45 33.30
CA CYS A 77 -11.61 -3.16 32.64
C CYS A 77 -10.25 -3.06 31.93
N TRP A 78 -10.26 -2.74 30.65
CA TRP A 78 -9.07 -2.65 29.80
C TRP A 78 -8.77 -1.21 29.42
N ASP A 79 -7.52 -0.82 29.64
CA ASP A 79 -6.95 0.45 29.21
C ASP A 79 -6.13 0.24 27.93
N TYR A 80 -6.40 1.04 26.90
CA TYR A 80 -5.77 0.98 25.57
C TYR A 80 -4.94 2.23 25.28
N GLU A 81 -4.69 3.09 26.27
CA GLU A 81 -3.92 4.33 26.09
C GLU A 81 -2.40 4.09 26.09
N HIS A 82 -1.95 2.88 26.42
CA HIS A 82 -0.53 2.53 26.51
C HIS A 82 0.05 2.06 25.18
N ASP A 83 1.24 2.57 24.85
CA ASP A 83 2.06 2.10 23.75
C ASP A 83 3.39 1.53 24.27
N MET A 84 4.21 0.96 23.40
CA MET A 84 5.53 0.42 23.79
C MET A 84 6.51 1.51 24.30
N THR A 85 6.17 2.78 24.16
CA THR A 85 6.99 3.94 24.51
C THR A 85 6.52 4.71 25.74
N PHE A 86 5.30 4.46 26.24
CA PHE A 86 4.72 5.05 27.46
C PHE A 86 3.61 4.18 28.07
#